data_AF-A0A2T7WXV5-F1
#
_entry.id   AF-A0A2T7WXV5-F1
#
_cell.length_a   1.000
_cell.length_b   1.000
_cell.length_c   1.000
_cell.angle_alpha   90.00
_cell.angle_beta   90.00
_cell.angle_gamma   90.00
#
_symmetry.space_group_name_H-M   'P 1'
#
loop_
_entity.id
_entity.type
_entity.pdbx_description
1 polymer ?
#
loop_
_entity_poly.entity_id
_entity_poly.type
_entity_poly.pdbx_seq_one_letter_code
_entity_poly.pdbx_strand_id
1 'polypeptide(L)' 'FLQASRALALLNGRAHVLPEDIRALRHLVLRHRLLLTFEADAEGIRSEEIIDEIFAAVPTP' A
#
# COMPACT_ATOMS: atom_id res chain seq x y z
N PHE A 1 -6.61 6.16 2.06
CA PHE A 1 -5.16 6.10 2.36
C PHE A 1 -4.79 7.14 3.42
N LEU A 2 -4.74 8.44 3.09
CA LEU A 2 -4.25 9.49 3.99
C LEU A 2 -4.88 9.51 5.39
N GLN A 3 -6.20 9.36 5.50
CA GLN A 3 -6.87 9.36 6.81
C GLN A 3 -6.48 8.18 7.69
N ALA A 4 -6.34 6.98 7.11
CA ALA A 4 -5.88 5.80 7.84
C ALA A 4 -4.43 5.95 8.29
N SER A 5 -3.56 6.53 7.46
CA SER A 5 -2.17 6.80 7.82
C SER A 5 -2.04 7.86 8.90
N ARG A 6 -2.87 8.91 8.88
CA ARG A 6 -2.95 9.91 9.97
C ARG A 6 -3.43 9.29 11.27
N ALA A 7 -4.44 8.42 11.21
CA ALA A 7 -4.92 7.69 12.37
C ALA A 7 -3.82 6.78 12.94
N LEU A 8 -3.09 6.04 12.09
CA LEU A 8 -1.98 5.20 12.51
C LEU A 8 -0.84 6.02 13.14
N ALA A 9 -0.46 7.15 12.53
CA ALA A 9 0.53 8.05 13.10
C ALA A 9 0.11 8.56 14.49
N LEU A 10 -1.16 8.97 14.64
CA LEU A 10 -1.71 9.45 15.90
C LEU A 10 -1.73 8.34 16.98
N LEU A 11 -2.13 7.12 16.62
CA LEU A 11 -2.09 5.95 17.51
C LEU A 11 -0.66 5.62 17.95
N ASN A 12 0.33 5.90 17.09
CA ASN A 12 1.75 5.76 17.39
C ASN A 12 2.35 6.99 18.10
N GLY A 13 1.53 7.92 18.60
CA GLY A 13 1.97 9.11 19.34
C GLY A 13 2.63 10.19 18.49
N ARG A 14 2.53 10.13 17.17
CA ARG A 14 3.12 11.09 16.23
C ARG A 14 2.05 12.04 15.68
N ALA A 15 2.42 13.32 15.53
CA ALA A 15 1.53 14.36 14.98
C ALA A 15 1.57 14.43 13.45
N HIS A 16 2.46 13.68 12.78
CA HIS A 16 2.62 13.66 11.34
C HIS A 16 2.84 12.24 10.82
N VAL A 17 2.48 12.04 9.55
CA VAL A 17 2.61 10.75 8.84
C VAL A 17 4.05 10.58 8.37
N LEU A 18 4.58 9.37 8.53
CA LEU A 18 5.87 8.96 7.97
C LEU A 18 5.66 7.99 6.79
N PRO A 19 6.65 7.82 5.89
CA PRO A 19 6.56 6.85 4.79
C PRO A 19 6.23 5.42 5.25
N GLU A 20 6.71 5.03 6.43
CA GLU A 20 6.46 3.72 7.03
C GLU A 20 4.98 3.48 7.34
N ASP A 21 4.22 4.52 7.71
CA ASP A 21 2.77 4.41 7.92
C ASP A 21 2.04 4.09 6.62
N ILE A 22 2.54 4.65 5.50
CA ILE A 22 2.00 4.38 4.17
C ILE A 22 2.32 2.92 3.80
N ARG A 23 3.59 2.53 3.97
CA ARG A 23 4.08 1.19 3.68
C ARG A 23 3.33 0.12 4.51
N ALA A 24 3.04 0.38 5.78
CA ALA A 24 2.30 -0.54 6.65
C ALA A 24 0.85 -0.78 6.19
N LEU A 25 0.21 0.23 5.59
CA LEU A 25 -1.19 0.16 5.18
C LEU A 25 -1.40 -0.23 3.70
N ARG A 26 -0.33 -0.33 2.91
CA ARG A 26 -0.39 -0.48 1.44
C ARG A 26 -1.30 -1.62 0.99
N HIS A 27 -1.14 -2.83 1.53
CA HIS A 27 -1.97 -3.97 1.13
C HIS A 27 -3.40 -3.86 1.66
N LEU A 28 -3.59 -3.38 2.89
CA LEU A 28 -4.92 -3.26 3.50
C LEU A 28 -5.81 -2.27 2.73
N VAL A 29 -5.21 -1.24 2.16
CA VAL A 29 -5.95 -0.20 1.42
C VAL A 29 -6.05 -0.52 -0.07
N LEU A 30 -4.98 -1.04 -0.69
CA LEU A 30 -4.89 -1.13 -2.15
C LEU A 30 -5.30 -2.49 -2.74
N ARG A 31 -5.21 -3.61 -2.01
CA ARG A 31 -5.42 -4.95 -2.60
C ARG A 31 -6.78 -5.13 -3.28
N HIS A 32 -7.82 -4.48 -2.73
CA HIS A 32 -9.20 -4.52 -3.24
C HIS A 32 -9.53 -3.34 -4.16
N ARG A 33 -8.54 -2.49 -4.46
CA ARG A 33 -8.68 -1.31 -5.33
C ARG A 33 -7.96 -1.49 -6.67
N LEU A 34 -7.27 -2.61 -6.85
CA LEU A 34 -6.65 -2.98 -8.12
C LEU A 34 -7.58 -3.92 -8.86
N LEU A 35 -7.82 -3.62 -10.12
CA LEU A 35 -8.45 -4.55 -11.06
C LEU A 35 -7.32 -5.17 -11.88
N LEU A 36 -7.23 -6.50 -11.82
CA LEU A 36 -6.33 -7.27 -12.65
C LEU A 36 -6.95 -7.43 -14.04
N THR A 37 -6.08 -7.50 -15.06
CA THR A 37 -6.53 -7.95 -16.38
C THR A 37 -6.77 -9.46 -16.35
N PHE A 38 -7.50 -9.97 -17.33
CA PHE A 38 -7.76 -11.40 -17.43
C PHE A 38 -6.46 -12.20 -17.58
N GLU A 39 -5.51 -11.68 -18.33
CA GLU A 39 -4.19 -12.29 -18.53
C GLU A 39 -3.43 -12.41 -17.20
N ALA A 40 -3.41 -11.34 -16.41
CA ALA A 40 -2.74 -11.34 -15.11
C ALA A 40 -3.36 -12.32 -14.12
N ASP A 41 -4.71 -12.42 -14.11
CA ASP A 41 -5.43 -13.39 -13.28
C ASP A 41 -5.15 -14.84 -13.74
N ALA A 42 -5.13 -15.07 -15.06
CA ALA A 42 -4.81 -16.38 -15.65
C ALA A 42 -3.37 -16.84 -15.37
N GLU A 43 -2.43 -15.91 -15.28
CA GLU A 43 -1.03 -16.15 -14.87
C GLU A 43 -0.86 -16.30 -13.35
N GLY A 44 -1.93 -16.09 -12.56
CA GLY A 44 -1.90 -16.20 -11.10
C GLY A 44 -1.20 -15.04 -10.40
N ILE A 45 -1.06 -13.90 -11.07
CA ILE A 45 -0.46 -12.69 -10.49
C ILE A 45 -1.38 -12.15 -9.40
N ARG A 46 -0.86 -11.95 -8.19
CA ARG A 46 -1.66 -11.38 -7.09
C ARG A 46 -1.49 -9.87 -7.01
N SER A 47 -2.57 -9.19 -6.63
CA SER A 47 -2.56 -7.74 -6.38
C SER A 47 -1.47 -7.32 -5.39
N GLU A 48 -1.16 -8.14 -4.39
CA GLU A 48 -0.09 -7.88 -3.43
C GLU A 48 1.30 -7.76 -4.08
N GLU A 49 1.59 -8.58 -5.09
CA GLU A 49 2.88 -8.58 -5.80
C GLU A 49 3.06 -7.27 -6.57
N ILE A 50 2.03 -6.84 -7.30
CA ILE A 50 2.02 -5.55 -8.00
C ILE A 50 2.19 -4.39 -7.00
N ILE A 51 1.51 -4.44 -5.85
CA ILE A 51 1.64 -3.41 -4.81
C ILE A 51 3.09 -3.35 -4.30
N ASP A 52 3.71 -4.50 -4.04
CA ASP A 52 5.08 -4.54 -3.54
C ASP A 52 6.09 -4.00 -4.55
N GLU A 53 5.95 -4.34 -5.83
CA GLU A 53 6.80 -3.81 -6.90
C GLU A 53 6.69 -2.28 -7.01
N ILE A 54 5.47 -1.73 -6.98
CA ILE A 54 5.26 -0.27 -7.02
C ILE A 54 5.97 0.41 -5.83
N PHE A 55 5.86 -0.17 -4.63
CA PHE A 55 6.47 0.39 -3.43
C PHE A 55 7.98 0.16 -3.33
N ALA A 56 8.54 -0.76 -4.11
CA ALA A 56 9.98 -0.95 -4.27
C ALA A 56 10.57 0.01 -5.32
N ALA A 57 9.79 0.33 -6.37
CA ALA A 57 10.20 1.25 -7.42
C ALA A 57 10.27 2.72 -6.98
N VAL A 58 9.52 3.10 -5.94
CA VAL A 58 9.50 4.48 -5.41
C VAL A 58 10.47 4.62 -4.24
N PRO A 59 11.57 5.38 -4.38
CA PRO A 59 12.48 5.64 -3.26
C PRO A 59 11.80 6.50 -2.19
N THR A 60 11.96 6.11 -0.92
CA THR A 60 11.51 6.91 0.23
C THR A 60 12.61 7.91 0.63
N PRO A 61 12.24 9.19 0.91
CA PRO A 61 13.18 10.22 1.37
C PRO A 61 13.82 9.92 2.73
#